data_AF-A0A5N6TZX2-F1
#
_entry.id   AF-A0A5N6TZX2-F1
#
_cell.length_a   1.000
_cell.length_b   1.000
_cell.length_c   1.000
_cell.angle_alpha   90.00
_cell.angle_beta   90.00
_cell.angle_gamma   90.00
#
_symmetry.space_group_name_H-M   'P 1'
#
loop_
_entity.id
_entity.type
_entity.pdbx_description
1 polymer ?
#
loop_
_entity_poly.entity_id
_entity_poly.type
_entity_poly.pdbx_seq_one_letter_code
_entity_poly.pdbx_strand_id
1 'polypeptide(L)'
;MSDKIEKLDRAMSEALAALQAHPSATHPTVFYVFDFVRNSHNKLKAIDANKLQAGDRAAKEEMSDIVGRNALAEGLCSGEGPMAQMMAMMGGGSVDFGPEVREKLRAVTDA
;
A
#
# COMPACT_ATOMS: atom_id res chain seq x y z
N MET A 1 -12.55 15.73 -7.83
CA MET A 1 -11.73 14.76 -7.09
C MET A 1 -10.41 15.46 -6.81
N SER A 2 -9.91 15.47 -5.57
CA SER A 2 -8.68 16.23 -5.28
C SER A 2 -7.49 15.58 -5.98
N ASP A 3 -6.56 16.39 -6.51
CA ASP A 3 -5.34 15.94 -7.22
C ASP A 3 -4.57 14.86 -6.44
N LYS A 4 -4.61 14.92 -5.11
CA LYS A 4 -4.03 13.91 -4.22
C LYS A 4 -4.70 12.53 -4.33
N ILE A 5 -6.03 12.46 -4.36
CA ILE A 5 -6.74 11.17 -4.45
C ILE A 5 -6.41 10.50 -5.79
N GLU A 6 -6.39 11.26 -6.88
CA GLU A 6 -6.09 10.73 -8.22
C GLU A 6 -4.66 10.21 -8.32
N LYS A 7 -3.69 10.94 -7.77
CA LYS A 7 -2.29 10.49 -7.69
C LYS A 7 -2.15 9.20 -6.89
N LEU A 8 -2.80 9.13 -5.72
CA LEU A 8 -2.74 7.96 -4.85
C LEU A 8 -3.45 6.75 -5.48
N ASP A 9 -4.60 6.94 -6.11
CA ASP A 9 -5.35 5.89 -6.82
C ASP A 9 -4.53 5.29 -7.96
N ARG A 10 -3.87 6.14 -8.74
CA ARG A 10 -2.97 5.70 -9.81
C ARG A 10 -1.77 4.93 -9.26
N ALA A 11 -1.08 5.48 -8.25
CA ALA A 11 0.08 4.84 -7.66
C ALA A 11 -0.27 3.46 -7.09
N MET A 12 -1.39 3.33 -6.39
CA MET A 12 -1.87 2.04 -5.87
C MET A 12 -2.18 1.04 -6.98
N SER A 13 -2.81 1.50 -8.06
CA SER A 13 -3.11 0.65 -9.22
C SER A 13 -1.84 0.10 -9.86
N GLU A 14 -0.82 0.96 -10.02
CA GLU A 14 0.48 0.55 -10.57
C GLU A 14 1.22 -0.42 -9.63
N ALA A 15 1.17 -0.19 -8.30
CA ALA A 15 1.75 -1.10 -7.31
C ALA A 15 1.08 -2.47 -7.31
N LEU A 16 -0.26 -2.53 -7.42
CA LEU A 16 -1.00 -3.79 -7.53
C LEU A 16 -0.62 -4.58 -8.78
N ALA A 17 -0.48 -3.89 -9.91
CA ALA A 17 -0.05 -4.54 -11.15
C ALA A 17 1.37 -5.13 -11.02
N ALA A 18 2.31 -4.38 -10.42
CA ALA A 18 3.68 -4.86 -10.20
C ALA A 18 3.73 -6.06 -9.25
N LEU A 19 2.98 -6.02 -8.15
CA LEU A 19 2.88 -7.13 -7.19
C LEU A 19 2.27 -8.39 -7.81
N GLN A 20 1.27 -8.23 -8.68
CA GLN A 20 0.64 -9.35 -9.39
C GLN A 20 1.56 -9.95 -10.47
N ALA A 21 2.38 -9.13 -11.12
CA ALA A 21 3.36 -9.58 -12.11
C ALA A 21 4.64 -10.17 -11.48
N HIS A 22 4.84 -10.00 -10.17
CA HIS A 22 6.04 -10.44 -9.48
C HIS A 22 6.25 -11.97 -9.60
N PRO A 23 7.48 -12.46 -9.89
CA PRO A 23 7.74 -13.90 -10.04
C PRO A 23 7.31 -14.75 -8.83
N SER A 24 7.37 -14.15 -7.64
CA SER A 24 6.96 -14.74 -6.37
C SER A 24 5.57 -14.26 -5.93
N ALA A 25 4.64 -13.94 -6.83
CA ALA A 25 3.31 -13.44 -6.47
C ALA A 25 2.52 -14.38 -5.54
N THR A 26 2.81 -15.69 -5.57
CA THR A 26 2.21 -16.69 -4.67
C THR A 26 2.90 -16.79 -3.32
N HIS A 27 4.00 -16.07 -3.10
CA HIS A 27 4.73 -16.07 -1.84
C HIS A 27 3.90 -15.36 -0.76
N PRO A 28 3.78 -15.91 0.47
CA PRO A 28 2.88 -15.38 1.50
C PRO A 28 3.09 -13.89 1.78
N THR A 29 4.34 -13.45 1.90
CA THR A 29 4.67 -12.04 2.15
C THR A 29 4.29 -11.13 0.97
N VAL A 30 4.45 -11.60 -0.27
CA VAL A 30 4.05 -10.81 -1.46
C VAL A 30 2.54 -10.71 -1.56
N PHE A 31 1.84 -11.83 -1.33
CA PHE A 31 0.39 -11.85 -1.25
C PHE A 31 -0.15 -10.94 -0.15
N TYR A 32 0.49 -10.93 1.02
CA TYR A 32 0.10 -10.05 2.13
C TYR A 32 0.21 -8.57 1.74
N VAL A 33 1.34 -8.17 1.15
CA VAL A 33 1.53 -6.80 0.64
C VAL A 33 0.49 -6.46 -0.42
N PHE A 34 0.25 -7.36 -1.38
CA PHE A 34 -0.78 -7.20 -2.39
C PHE A 34 -2.17 -6.98 -1.78
N ASP A 35 -2.58 -7.84 -0.85
CA ASP A 35 -3.89 -7.73 -0.21
C ASP A 35 -4.00 -6.43 0.61
N PHE A 36 -2.91 -6.02 1.26
CA PHE A 36 -2.86 -4.79 2.03
C PHE A 36 -3.05 -3.54 1.16
N VAL A 37 -2.34 -3.46 0.04
CA VAL A 37 -2.49 -2.36 -0.93
C VAL A 37 -3.88 -2.39 -1.55
N ARG A 38 -4.39 -3.57 -1.92
CA ARG A 38 -5.72 -3.74 -2.52
C ARG A 38 -6.82 -3.25 -1.60
N ASN A 39 -6.76 -3.62 -0.33
CA ASN A 39 -7.75 -3.20 0.66
C ASN A 39 -7.66 -1.70 0.94
N SER A 40 -6.44 -1.13 0.92
CA SER A 40 -6.23 0.33 1.06
C SER A 40 -6.77 1.10 -0.15
N HIS A 41 -6.60 0.55 -1.36
CA HIS A 41 -7.14 1.10 -2.60
C HIS A 41 -8.67 1.08 -2.64
N ASN A 42 -9.29 -0.01 -2.19
CA ASN A 42 -10.74 -0.10 -2.06
C ASN A 42 -11.28 0.94 -1.06
N LYS A 43 -10.57 1.18 0.05
CA LYS A 43 -10.93 2.24 1.00
C LYS A 43 -10.81 3.62 0.37
N LEU A 44 -9.73 3.89 -0.38
CA LEU A 44 -9.55 5.17 -1.07
C LEU A 44 -10.72 5.49 -2.00
N LYS A 45 -11.17 4.50 -2.78
CA LYS A 45 -12.32 4.64 -3.69
C LYS A 45 -13.65 4.85 -2.97
N ALA A 46 -13.73 4.45 -1.70
CA ALA A 46 -14.92 4.64 -0.87
C ALA A 46 -14.95 6.00 -0.15
N ILE A 47 -13.84 6.74 -0.12
CA ILE A 47 -13.80 8.07 0.50
C ILE A 47 -14.68 9.04 -0.28
N ASP A 48 -15.57 9.72 0.46
CA ASP A 48 -16.33 10.85 -0.08
C ASP A 48 -15.39 12.06 -0.28
N ALA A 49 -15.02 12.30 -1.53
CA ALA A 49 -14.12 13.38 -1.91
C ALA A 49 -14.65 14.77 -1.51
N ASN A 50 -15.98 14.97 -1.47
CA ASN A 50 -16.57 16.24 -1.08
C ASN A 50 -16.42 16.47 0.42
N LYS A 51 -16.64 15.44 1.24
CA LYS A 51 -16.39 15.51 2.68
C LYS A 51 -14.93 15.74 3.00
N LEU A 52 -14.02 15.04 2.31
CA LEU A 52 -12.59 15.25 2.51
C LEU A 52 -12.19 16.70 2.17
N GLN A 53 -12.69 17.23 1.05
CA GLN A 53 -12.43 18.61 0.64
C GLN A 53 -13.03 19.63 1.61
N ALA A 54 -14.22 19.35 2.15
CA ALA A 54 -14.85 20.16 3.21
C ALA A 54 -14.12 20.06 4.56
N GLY A 55 -13.08 19.22 4.65
CA GLY A 55 -12.26 19.09 5.84
C GLY A 55 -12.87 18.23 6.94
N ASP A 56 -13.87 17.40 6.60
CA ASP A 56 -14.53 16.47 7.51
C ASP A 56 -13.52 15.58 8.24
N ARG A 57 -13.73 15.40 9.54
CA ARG A 57 -12.79 14.69 10.39
C ARG A 57 -12.71 13.20 10.05
N ALA A 58 -13.85 12.55 9.83
CA ALA A 58 -13.88 11.12 9.54
C ALA A 58 -13.21 10.83 8.19
N ALA A 59 -13.50 11.63 7.16
CA ALA A 59 -12.85 11.49 5.86
C ALA A 59 -11.31 11.71 5.94
N LYS A 60 -10.85 12.66 6.78
CA LYS A 60 -9.42 12.87 7.02
C LYS A 60 -8.76 11.71 7.77
N GLU A 61 -9.44 11.16 8.77
CA GLU A 61 -8.97 9.98 9.50
C GLU A 61 -8.86 8.76 8.57
N GLU A 62 -9.85 8.53 7.71
CA GLU A 62 -9.80 7.47 6.68
C GLU A 62 -8.63 7.66 5.70
N MET A 63 -8.40 8.89 5.23
CA MET A 63 -7.27 9.21 4.37
C MET A 63 -5.92 8.98 5.09
N SER A 64 -5.82 9.39 6.36
CA SER A 64 -4.61 9.16 7.17
C SER A 64 -4.34 7.67 7.37
N ASP A 65 -5.39 6.88 7.62
CA ASP A 65 -5.30 5.43 7.75
C ASP A 65 -4.78 4.77 6.46
N ILE A 66 -5.24 5.23 5.30
CA ILE A 66 -4.79 4.74 4.01
C ILE A 66 -3.30 5.03 3.82
N VAL A 67 -2.85 6.26 4.07
CA VAL A 67 -1.44 6.64 3.98
C VAL A 67 -0.58 5.80 4.93
N GLY A 68 -1.01 5.67 6.19
CA GLY A 68 -0.30 4.88 7.19
C GLY A 68 -0.19 3.40 6.81
N ARG A 69 -1.23 2.84 6.17
CA ARG A 69 -1.18 1.48 5.63
C ARG A 69 -0.15 1.35 4.51
N ASN A 70 -0.13 2.25 3.53
CA ASN A 70 0.85 2.10 2.45
C ASN A 70 2.30 2.26 2.93
N ALA A 71 2.54 3.13 3.91
CA ALA A 71 3.86 3.24 4.55
C ALA A 71 4.30 1.94 5.24
N LEU A 72 3.36 1.21 5.88
CA LEU A 72 3.63 -0.12 6.44
C LEU A 72 3.97 -1.15 5.35
N ALA A 73 3.27 -1.11 4.20
CA ALA A 73 3.56 -1.99 3.07
C ALA A 73 4.96 -1.74 2.49
N GLU A 74 5.36 -0.47 2.34
CA GLU A 74 6.70 -0.09 1.90
C GLU A 74 7.77 -0.59 2.90
N GLY A 75 7.57 -0.36 4.20
CA GLY A 75 8.49 -0.83 5.25
C GLY A 75 8.67 -2.34 5.25
N LEU A 76 7.59 -3.10 5.05
CA LEU A 76 7.62 -4.55 4.90
C LEU A 76 8.46 -4.99 3.69
N CYS A 77 8.35 -4.30 2.55
CA CYS A 77 9.15 -4.59 1.36
C CYS A 77 10.63 -4.22 1.50
N SER A 78 10.93 -3.19 2.29
CA SER A 78 12.30 -2.84 2.65
C SER A 78 12.93 -3.82 3.64
N GLY A 79 12.13 -4.72 4.24
CA GLY A 79 12.58 -5.64 5.27
C GLY A 79 12.80 -4.97 6.62
N GLU A 80 12.28 -3.75 6.79
CA GLU A 80 12.51 -2.91 7.94
C GLU A 80 11.32 -2.94 8.91
N GLY A 81 11.64 -2.75 10.20
CA GLY A 81 10.64 -2.57 11.26
C GLY A 81 9.97 -3.85 11.78
N PRO A 82 9.10 -3.71 12.80
CA PRO A 82 8.53 -4.84 13.53
C PRO A 82 7.67 -5.78 12.66
N MET A 83 7.01 -5.24 11.63
CA MET A 83 6.12 -6.02 10.77
C MET A 83 6.90 -6.96 9.84
N ALA A 84 8.04 -6.51 9.29
CA ALA A 84 8.93 -7.37 8.51
C ALA A 84 9.50 -8.51 9.37
N GLN A 85 9.91 -8.19 10.61
CA GLN A 85 10.38 -9.19 11.57
C GLN A 85 9.29 -10.19 11.93
N MET A 86 8.05 -9.72 12.14
CA MET A 86 6.91 -10.59 12.42
C MET A 86 6.62 -11.55 11.25
N MET A 87 6.61 -11.05 10.01
CA MET A 87 6.38 -11.91 8.83
C MET A 87 7.50 -12.94 8.63
N ALA A 88 8.75 -12.57 8.93
CA ALA A 88 9.87 -13.51 8.95
C ALA A 88 9.68 -14.60 10.00
N MET A 89 9.24 -14.25 11.22
CA MET A 89 8.96 -15.20 12.31
C MET A 89 7.76 -16.11 12.03
N MET A 90 6.76 -15.64 11.30
CA MET A 90 5.55 -16.41 10.93
C MET A 90 5.80 -17.44 9.81
N GLY A 91 7.06 -17.70 9.45
CA GLY A 91 7.41 -18.65 8.39
C GLY A 91 7.18 -18.10 6.98
N GLY A 92 6.94 -16.79 6.84
CA GLY A 92 6.81 -16.14 5.55
C GLY A 92 8.11 -16.18 4.74
N GLY A 93 9.28 -16.30 5.38
CA GLY A 93 10.57 -16.31 4.70
C GLY A 93 10.96 -14.93 4.13
N SER A 94 12.23 -14.77 3.80
CA SER A 94 12.70 -13.58 3.08
C SER A 94 12.28 -13.66 1.62
N VAL A 95 11.63 -12.62 1.11
CA VAL A 95 11.37 -12.46 -0.31
C VAL A 95 12.06 -11.21 -0.82
N ASP A 96 12.72 -11.35 -1.97
CA ASP A 96 13.14 -10.19 -2.72
C ASP A 96 11.96 -9.71 -3.57
N PHE A 97 11.49 -8.49 -3.30
CA PHE A 97 10.44 -7.82 -4.07
C PHE A 97 10.96 -7.20 -5.37
N GLY A 98 12.28 -7.09 -5.53
CA GLY A 98 12.90 -6.43 -6.67
C GLY A 98 12.71 -4.91 -6.69
N PRO A 99 13.43 -4.22 -7.60
CA PRO A 99 13.42 -2.75 -7.67
C PRO A 99 12.06 -2.19 -8.12
N GLU A 100 11.36 -2.87 -9.03
CA GLU A 100 10.10 -2.39 -9.59
C GLU A 100 9.01 -2.28 -8.51
N VAL A 101 8.76 -3.34 -7.74
CA VAL A 101 7.75 -3.32 -6.67
C VAL A 101 8.12 -2.30 -5.59
N ARG A 102 9.41 -2.20 -5.24
CA ARG A 102 9.90 -1.20 -4.27
C ARG A 102 9.64 0.22 -4.75
N GLU A 103 9.94 0.52 -6.01
CA GLU A 103 9.68 1.83 -6.61
C GLU A 103 8.19 2.16 -6.62
N LYS A 104 7.34 1.21 -7.03
CA LYS A 104 5.89 1.44 -7.07
C LYS A 104 5.29 1.63 -5.68
N LEU A 105 5.74 0.88 -4.67
CA LEU A 105 5.26 1.06 -3.29
C LEU A 105 5.71 2.40 -2.69
N ARG A 106 6.95 2.82 -2.95
CA ARG A 106 7.42 4.15 -2.55
C ARG A 106 6.59 5.26 -3.19
N ALA A 107 6.25 5.13 -4.48
CA ALA A 107 5.39 6.09 -5.16
C ALA A 107 3.99 6.21 -4.53
N VAL A 108 3.49 5.16 -3.87
CA VAL A 108 2.23 5.23 -3.10
C VAL A 108 2.41 6.05 -1.82
N THR A 109 3.56 5.93 -1.14
CA THR A 109 3.86 6.71 0.08
C THR A 109 4.09 8.20 -0.23
N ASP A 110 4.67 8.51 -1.40
CA ASP A 110 5.01 9.87 -1.82
C ASP A 110 3.83 10.66 -2.44
N ALA A 111 2.69 10.00 -2.70
CA ALA A 111 1.51 10.59 -3.36
C ALA A 111 0.59 11.40 -2.41
#